data_AF-A0A372QZN1-F1
#
_entry.id   AF-A0A372QZN1-F1
#
_cell.length_a   1.000
_cell.length_b   1.000
_cell.length_c   1.000
_cell.angle_alpha   90.00
_cell.angle_beta   90.00
_cell.angle_gamma   90.00
#
_symmetry.space_group_name_H-M   'P 1'
#
loop_
_entity.id
_entity.type
_entity.pdbx_description
1 polymer ?
#
loop_
_entity_poly.entity_id
_entity_poly.type
_entity_poly.pdbx_seq_one_letter_code
_entity_poly.pdbx_strand_id
1 'polypeptide(L)'
;MRTPIAHKLNDLILNGLKDLNGTVWKINPYFSSNWKFMVIILGFNAPNSRYFCPWCLCTKEDIGNRQKVCIIEKTYIKSSQLFFNNNSTVKPPPGHTKPPLLQIIPLDHYILDKLYIILEYEISYRI
;
A
#
# COMPACT_ATOMS: atom_id res chain seq x y z
N MET A 1 -14.97 14.37 -4.61
CA MET A 1 -15.85 13.53 -3.76
C MET A 1 -15.07 12.32 -3.20
N ARG A 2 -14.05 12.55 -2.35
CA ARG A 2 -13.19 11.49 -1.72
C ARG A 2 -12.88 11.74 -0.24
N THR A 3 -13.01 12.98 0.21
CA THR A 3 -12.82 13.44 1.59
C THR A 3 -13.72 12.77 2.66
N PRO A 4 -14.98 12.35 2.38
CA PRO A 4 -15.85 11.83 3.44
C PRO A 4 -15.38 10.49 4.03
N ILE A 5 -14.92 9.57 3.18
CA ILE A 5 -14.54 8.21 3.61
C ILE A 5 -13.23 8.23 4.39
N ALA A 6 -12.23 8.98 3.91
CA ALA A 6 -10.94 9.10 4.60
C ALA A 6 -11.11 9.75 5.98
N HIS A 7 -11.93 10.81 6.09
CA HIS A 7 -12.20 11.46 7.37
C HIS A 7 -12.92 10.53 8.35
N LYS A 8 -13.94 9.80 7.89
CA LYS A 8 -14.68 8.84 8.73
C LYS A 8 -13.81 7.67 9.18
N LEU A 9 -12.95 7.17 8.31
CA LEU A 9 -11.96 6.15 8.66
C LEU A 9 -10.97 6.69 9.70
N ASN A 10 -10.51 7.93 9.54
CA ASN A 10 -9.61 8.56 10.51
C ASN A 10 -10.26 8.66 11.89
N ASP A 11 -11.50 9.12 11.94
CA ASP A 11 -12.30 9.19 13.17
C ASP A 11 -12.43 7.80 13.84
N LEU A 12 -12.76 6.76 13.07
CA LEU A 12 -12.87 5.39 13.58
C LEU A 12 -11.56 4.84 14.15
N ILE A 13 -10.41 5.16 13.54
CA ILE A 13 -9.11 4.68 14.00
C ILE A 13 -8.67 5.41 15.27
N LEU A 14 -8.93 6.72 15.35
CA LEU A 14 -8.53 7.55 16.48
C LEU A 14 -9.45 7.37 17.69
N ASN A 15 -10.76 7.39 17.45
CA ASN A 15 -11.79 7.40 18.50
C ASN A 15 -12.38 6.01 18.77
N GLY A 16 -12.09 5.02 17.92
CA GLY A 16 -12.66 3.69 18.02
C GLY A 16 -14.15 3.64 17.65
N LEU A 17 -14.76 2.48 17.81
CA LEU A 17 -16.18 2.26 17.59
C LEU A 17 -16.87 1.98 18.91
N LYS A 18 -17.86 2.80 19.28
CA LYS A 18 -18.62 2.63 20.52
C LYS A 18 -19.81 1.70 20.31
N ASP A 19 -19.93 0.66 21.12
CA ASP A 19 -21.09 -0.25 21.08
C ASP A 19 -22.26 0.26 21.93
N LEU A 20 -23.37 -0.49 21.92
CA LEU A 20 -24.59 -0.17 22.67
C LEU A 20 -24.39 -0.19 24.19
N ASN A 21 -23.39 -0.93 24.68
CA ASN A 21 -23.05 -1.03 26.10
C ASN A 21 -22.05 0.06 26.54
N GLY A 22 -21.60 0.89 25.59
CA GLY A 22 -20.64 1.95 25.82
C GLY A 22 -19.17 1.55 25.72
N THR A 23 -18.85 0.30 25.37
CA THR A 23 -17.48 -0.16 25.15
C THR A 23 -16.93 0.46 23.87
N VAL A 24 -15.70 0.98 23.94
CA VAL A 24 -15.01 1.55 22.77
C VAL A 24 -14.03 0.51 22.22
N TRP A 25 -14.31 0.05 21.01
CA TRP A 25 -13.51 -0.93 20.28
C TRP A 25 -12.44 -0.24 19.44
N LYS A 26 -11.18 -0.57 19.70
CA LYS A 26 -10.05 -0.06 18.89
C LYS A 26 -10.08 -0.70 17.50
N ILE A 27 -10.05 0.12 16.46
CA ILE A 27 -10.05 -0.34 15.07
C ILE A 27 -8.62 -0.40 14.55
N ASN A 28 -8.24 -1.56 13.99
CA ASN A 28 -6.98 -1.72 13.27
C ASN A 28 -7.28 -2.16 11.82
N PRO A 29 -7.34 -1.23 10.86
CA PRO A 29 -7.79 -1.54 9.50
C PRO A 29 -6.70 -2.23 8.69
N TYR A 30 -7.15 -3.18 7.85
CA TYR A 30 -6.37 -3.76 6.76
C TYR A 30 -7.03 -3.40 5.44
N PHE A 31 -6.21 -3.07 4.44
CA PHE A 31 -6.68 -2.73 3.10
C PHE A 31 -6.27 -3.82 2.11
N SER A 32 -7.24 -4.37 1.39
CA SER A 32 -6.99 -5.35 0.32
C SER A 32 -7.62 -4.90 -0.98
N SER A 33 -6.91 -5.12 -2.08
CA SER A 33 -7.40 -4.82 -3.42
C SER A 33 -6.58 -5.53 -4.49
N ASN A 34 -7.06 -5.43 -5.75
CA ASN A 34 -6.27 -5.83 -6.90
C ASN A 34 -4.98 -5.01 -7.00
N TRP A 35 -3.96 -5.59 -7.64
CA TRP A 35 -2.62 -5.00 -7.67
C TRP A 35 -2.58 -3.62 -8.35
N LYS A 36 -3.40 -3.40 -9.39
CA LYS A 36 -3.47 -2.12 -10.13
C LYS A 36 -4.01 -1.00 -9.24
N PHE A 37 -5.07 -1.27 -8.50
CA PHE A 37 -5.67 -0.34 -7.56
C PHE A 37 -4.73 -0.07 -6.39
N MET A 38 -4.05 -1.11 -5.90
CA MET A 38 -3.04 -1.00 -4.84
C MET A 38 -1.94 0.00 -5.21
N VAL A 39 -1.35 -0.14 -6.40
CA VAL A 39 -0.30 0.76 -6.92
C VAL A 39 -0.80 2.22 -6.98
N ILE A 40 -2.04 2.43 -7.42
CA ILE A 40 -2.65 3.77 -7.48
C ILE A 40 -2.85 4.36 -6.08
N ILE A 41 -3.40 3.57 -5.15
CA ILE A 41 -3.70 4.02 -3.77
C ILE A 41 -2.42 4.32 -3.01
N LEU A 42 -1.32 3.61 -3.29
CA LEU A 42 -0.02 3.86 -2.68
C LEU A 42 0.76 5.03 -3.31
N GLY A 43 0.24 5.64 -4.38
CA GLY A 43 0.92 6.75 -5.06
C GLY A 43 2.17 6.30 -5.81
N PHE A 44 2.21 5.04 -6.22
CA PHE A 44 3.34 4.41 -6.85
C PHE A 44 3.36 4.72 -8.36
N ASN A 45 4.53 4.60 -8.99
CA ASN A 45 4.69 4.82 -10.42
C ASN A 45 4.02 3.71 -11.25
N ALA A 46 4.06 3.87 -12.56
CA ALA A 46 3.45 2.91 -13.47
C ALA A 46 4.01 1.49 -13.26
N PRO A 47 3.20 0.42 -13.47
CA PRO A 47 3.62 -0.96 -13.29
C PRO A 47 4.84 -1.38 -14.14
N ASN A 48 5.05 -0.66 -15.24
CA ASN A 48 6.14 -0.87 -16.17
C ASN A 48 7.37 0.00 -15.86
N SER A 49 7.45 0.62 -14.69
CA SER A 49 8.63 1.36 -14.27
C SER A 49 9.78 0.43 -13.88
N ARG A 50 11.00 0.97 -13.72
CA ARG A 50 12.15 0.20 -13.24
C ARG A 50 11.88 -0.37 -11.84
N TYR A 51 11.40 0.45 -10.91
CA TYR A 51 11.01 0.05 -9.55
C TYR A 51 9.50 -0.08 -9.48
N PHE A 52 8.98 -1.30 -9.68
CA PHE A 52 7.55 -1.58 -9.80
C PHE A 52 6.93 -2.14 -8.50
N CYS A 53 7.74 -2.69 -7.58
CA CYS A 53 7.25 -3.36 -6.39
C CYS A 53 6.98 -2.35 -5.25
N PRO A 54 5.77 -2.35 -4.64
CA PRO A 54 5.45 -1.49 -3.50
C PRO A 54 6.24 -1.83 -2.23
N TRP A 55 6.66 -3.08 -2.05
CA TRP A 55 7.27 -3.58 -0.81
C TRP A 55 8.78 -3.76 -0.87
N CYS A 56 9.33 -4.04 -2.05
CA CYS A 56 10.74 -4.39 -2.25
C CYS A 56 11.46 -3.36 -3.12
N LEU A 57 12.79 -3.30 -3.04
CA LEU A 57 13.64 -2.50 -3.94
C LEU A 57 14.02 -3.23 -5.23
N CYS A 58 13.30 -4.29 -5.59
CA CYS A 58 13.53 -4.99 -6.84
C CYS A 58 13.20 -4.12 -8.05
N THR A 59 13.92 -4.40 -9.12
CA THR A 59 13.85 -3.72 -10.40
C THR A 59 13.32 -4.66 -11.48
N LYS A 60 12.97 -4.10 -12.64
CA LYS A 60 12.64 -4.91 -13.82
C LYS A 60 13.72 -5.87 -14.28
N GLU A 61 14.99 -5.50 -14.11
CA GLU A 61 16.14 -6.35 -14.43
C GLU A 61 16.17 -7.62 -13.55
N ASP A 62 15.47 -7.59 -12.41
CA ASP A 62 15.39 -8.70 -11.48
C ASP A 62 14.28 -9.70 -11.78
N ILE A 63 13.38 -9.37 -12.73
CA ILE A 63 12.27 -10.25 -13.10
C ILE A 63 12.85 -11.52 -13.74
N GLY A 64 12.47 -12.68 -13.20
CA GLY A 64 12.97 -13.99 -13.67
C GLY A 64 14.31 -14.40 -13.07
N ASN A 65 14.98 -13.53 -12.30
CA ASN A 65 16.21 -13.90 -11.61
C ASN A 65 15.90 -14.73 -10.34
N ARG A 66 16.06 -16.05 -10.43
CA ARG A 66 15.81 -16.99 -9.33
C ARG A 66 16.82 -16.89 -8.18
N GLN A 67 17.97 -16.27 -8.40
CA GLN A 67 19.00 -16.09 -7.36
C GLN A 67 18.74 -14.85 -6.50
N LYS A 68 17.92 -13.90 -6.98
CA LYS A 68 17.65 -12.66 -6.26
C LYS A 68 16.46 -12.83 -5.32
N VAL A 69 16.75 -12.78 -4.02
CA VAL A 69 15.72 -12.73 -2.98
C VAL A 69 15.20 -11.30 -2.88
N CYS A 70 13.90 -11.10 -3.08
CA CYS A 70 13.24 -9.81 -2.88
C CYS A 70 12.91 -9.64 -1.39
N ILE A 71 13.69 -8.83 -0.68
CA ILE A 71 13.48 -8.52 0.72
C ILE A 71 12.46 -7.38 0.84
N ILE A 72 11.52 -7.50 1.78
CA ILE A 72 10.56 -6.46 2.12
C ILE A 72 11.31 -5.39 2.91
N GLU A 73 11.65 -4.29 2.26
CA GLU A 73 12.48 -3.21 2.81
C GLU A 73 11.72 -1.88 2.89
N LYS A 74 10.61 -1.75 2.16
CA LYS A 74 9.77 -0.54 2.17
C LYS A 74 8.77 -0.50 3.34
N THR A 75 8.82 -1.50 4.21
CA THR A 75 7.93 -1.73 5.37
C THR A 75 7.93 -0.59 6.39
N TYR A 76 9.00 0.20 6.46
CA TYR A 76 9.13 1.33 7.40
C TYR A 76 8.94 2.70 6.73
N ILE A 77 7.99 2.86 5.81
CA ILE A 77 7.51 4.20 5.45
C ILE A 77 6.53 4.64 6.54
N LYS A 78 7.06 4.92 7.74
CA LYS A 78 6.29 5.51 8.85
C LYS A 78 5.92 6.98 8.59
N SER A 79 6.12 7.44 7.37
CA SER A 79 6.09 8.87 7.06
C SER A 79 6.00 9.14 5.57
N SER A 80 5.00 8.57 4.89
CA SER A 80 4.54 9.16 3.63
C SER A 80 4.30 10.68 3.79
N GLN A 81 3.88 11.10 4.99
CA GLN A 81 3.84 12.51 5.37
C GLN A 81 5.19 13.21 5.40
N LEU A 82 6.30 12.60 5.87
CA LEU A 82 7.60 13.28 5.88
C LEU A 82 8.21 13.36 4.47
N PHE A 83 8.05 12.36 3.60
CA PHE A 83 8.65 12.43 2.24
C PHE A 83 7.93 13.42 1.31
N PHE A 84 6.64 13.63 1.53
CA PHE A 84 5.81 14.50 0.69
C PHE A 84 5.44 15.82 1.37
N ASN A 85 6.10 16.16 2.48
CA ASN A 85 6.01 17.50 3.06
C ASN A 85 6.96 18.45 2.31
N ASN A 86 6.49 19.64 1.95
CA ASN A 86 7.26 20.60 1.14
C ASN A 86 8.57 21.06 1.81
N ASN A 87 8.71 20.86 3.12
CA ASN A 87 9.88 21.25 3.91
C ASN A 87 10.85 20.08 4.17
N SER A 88 10.63 18.92 3.55
CA SER A 88 11.45 17.74 3.79
C SER A 88 12.65 17.67 2.86
N THR A 89 13.82 17.37 3.42
CA THR A 89 15.05 17.07 2.67
C THR A 89 15.13 15.60 2.25
N VAL A 90 14.20 14.76 2.71
CA VAL A 90 14.23 13.31 2.50
C VAL A 90 13.43 12.94 1.26
N LYS A 91 14.08 12.31 0.28
CA LYS A 91 13.43 11.85 -0.95
C LYS A 91 12.61 10.57 -0.71
N PRO A 92 11.45 10.41 -1.37
CA PRO A 92 10.67 9.20 -1.27
C PRO A 92 11.45 7.99 -1.81
N PRO A 93 11.18 6.79 -1.29
CA PRO A 93 11.83 5.58 -1.77
C PRO A 93 11.50 5.33 -3.26
N PRO A 94 12.42 4.68 -4.01
CA PRO A 94 12.23 4.45 -5.43
C PRO A 94 10.88 3.81 -5.76
N GLY A 95 10.20 4.42 -6.72
CA GLY A 95 8.89 4.02 -7.20
C GLY A 95 7.71 4.78 -6.57
N HIS A 96 7.85 5.36 -5.38
CA HIS A 96 6.81 6.21 -4.78
C HIS A 96 6.91 7.63 -5.33
N THR A 97 5.86 8.07 -6.02
CA THR A 97 5.82 9.40 -6.66
C THR A 97 4.87 10.36 -5.95
N LYS A 98 3.91 9.81 -5.20
CA LYS A 98 2.87 10.54 -4.48
C LYS A 98 2.65 9.89 -3.11
N PRO A 99 2.10 10.62 -2.13
CA PRO A 99 1.70 10.01 -0.87
C PRO A 99 0.54 9.03 -1.10
N PRO A 100 0.43 7.95 -0.30
CA PRO A 100 -0.74 7.09 -0.32
C PRO A 100 -2.02 7.87 -0.05
N LEU A 101 -3.12 7.44 -0.65
CA LEU A 101 -4.43 8.06 -0.45
C LEU A 101 -4.96 7.84 0.97
N LEU A 102 -4.70 6.65 1.54
CA LEU A 102 -5.12 6.26 2.89
C LEU A 102 -3.93 6.25 3.85
N GLN A 103 -3.38 7.44 4.12
CA GLN A 103 -2.14 7.62 4.91
C GLN A 103 -2.23 7.08 6.34
N ILE A 104 -3.45 6.94 6.88
CA ILE A 104 -3.65 6.44 8.24
C ILE A 104 -3.48 4.91 8.36
N ILE A 105 -3.64 4.19 7.26
CA ILE A 105 -3.38 2.74 7.22
C ILE A 105 -1.88 2.56 7.01
N PRO A 106 -1.17 1.81 7.87
CA PRO A 106 0.26 1.57 7.70
C PRO A 106 0.51 0.61 6.54
N LEU A 107 1.68 0.70 5.91
CA LEU A 107 1.97 -0.03 4.65
C LEU A 107 1.92 -1.55 4.81
N ASP A 108 2.30 -2.07 5.97
CA ASP A 108 2.23 -3.49 6.33
C ASP A 108 0.80 -4.01 6.49
N HIS A 109 -0.20 -3.13 6.55
CA HIS A 109 -1.63 -3.50 6.54
C HIS A 109 -2.25 -3.46 5.13
N TYR A 110 -1.46 -3.17 4.09
CA TYR A 110 -1.88 -3.33 2.71
C TYR A 110 -1.57 -4.75 2.25
N ILE A 111 -2.63 -5.52 2.04
CA ILE A 111 -2.56 -6.93 1.68
C ILE A 111 -2.96 -7.06 0.22
N LEU A 112 -2.18 -7.78 -0.58
CA LEU A 112 -2.55 -8.06 -1.96
C LEU A 112 -3.69 -9.10 -1.99
N ASP A 113 -4.69 -8.86 -2.82
CA ASP A 113 -5.77 -9.83 -3.02
C ASP A 113 -5.24 -11.08 -3.74
N LYS A 114 -5.02 -12.15 -2.98
CA LYS A 114 -4.51 -13.42 -3.49
C LYS A 114 -5.44 -14.09 -4.49
N LEU A 115 -6.77 -13.92 -4.33
CA LEU A 115 -7.73 -14.55 -5.24
C LEU A 115 -7.57 -13.99 -6.66
N TYR A 116 -7.37 -12.67 -6.77
CA TYR A 116 -7.10 -12.01 -8.04
C TYR A 116 -5.81 -12.51 -8.69
N ILE A 117 -4.74 -12.65 -7.91
CA ILE A 117 -3.45 -13.17 -8.39
C ILE A 117 -3.62 -14.58 -8.96
N ILE A 118 -4.27 -15.47 -8.20
CA ILE A 118 -4.48 -16.87 -8.61
C ILE A 118 -5.25 -16.93 -9.93
N LEU A 119 -6.30 -16.13 -10.08
CA LEU A 119 -7.08 -16.06 -11.32
C LEU A 119 -6.24 -15.56 -12.51
N GLU A 120 -5.39 -14.57 -12.32
CA GLU A 120 -4.50 -14.05 -13.38
C GLU A 120 -3.45 -15.09 -13.81
N TYR A 121 -2.88 -15.84 -12.85
CA TYR A 121 -1.95 -16.94 -13.16
C TYR A 121 -2.65 -18.13 -13.85
N GLU A 122 -3.77 -18.61 -13.32
CA GLU A 122 -4.49 -19.77 -13.88
C GLU A 122 -4.98 -19.54 -15.31
N ILE A 123 -5.46 -18.33 -15.62
CA ILE A 123 -5.87 -17.97 -16.98
C ILE A 123 -4.64 -17.93 -17.91
N SER A 124 -3.50 -17.43 -17.44
CA SER A 124 -2.28 -17.34 -18.25
C SER A 124 -1.62 -18.69 -18.55
N TYR A 125 -1.92 -19.75 -17.78
CA TYR A 125 -1.45 -21.12 -18.04
C TYR A 125 -2.46 -21.98 -18.83
N ARG A 126 -3.67 -21.47 -19.09
CA ARG A 126 -4.72 -22.14 -19.86
C ARG A 126 -4.85 -21.64 -21.31
N ILE A 127 -4.04 -20.67 -21.72
CA ILE A 127 -3.96 -20.11 -23.08
C ILE A 127 -2.56 -20.37 -23.60
#